data_AF-X1KA54-F1
#
_entry.id   AF-X1KA54-F1
#
_cell.length_a   1.000
_cell.length_b   1.000
_cell.length_c   1.000
_cell.angle_alpha   90.00
_cell.angle_beta   90.00
_cell.angle_gamma   90.00
#
_symmetry.space_group_name_H-M   'P 1'
#
loop_
_entity.id
_entity.type
_entity.pdbx_description
1 polymer ?
#
loop_
_entity_poly.entity_id
_entity_poly.type
_entity_poly.pdbx_seq_one_letter_code
_entity_poly.pdbx_strand_id
1 'polypeptide(L)'
;SSKESSGYFIKHSASELLHNYFLAIEKLINSQLFDSIGHLDVYKKYGFGFYEEEINTVPEEIIRKIFRMMKEKKIAFEINTAGLRRINQFYPSPSIMEYAQEQGLELITVGSDAHRVEDLGKGIKQSFEYAKSFGFDAVYGFGKRKATKIKI
;
A
#
# COMPACT_ATOMS: atom_id res chain seq x y z
N SER A 1 -14.05 -7.41 -3.53
CA SER A 1 -14.00 -8.47 -4.59
C SER A 1 -14.36 -7.86 -5.94
N SER A 2 -14.19 -8.58 -7.06
CA SER A 2 -14.61 -8.09 -8.40
C SER A 2 -16.11 -7.79 -8.48
N LYS A 3 -16.93 -8.57 -7.75
CA LYS A 3 -18.38 -8.36 -7.66
C LYS A 3 -18.72 -7.07 -6.91
N GLU A 4 -18.10 -6.85 -5.75
CA GLU A 4 -18.36 -5.65 -4.93
C GLU A 4 -17.79 -4.38 -5.58
N SER A 5 -16.61 -4.46 -6.20
CA SER A 5 -15.98 -3.31 -6.83
C SER A 5 -16.87 -2.75 -7.94
N SER A 6 -17.46 -3.61 -8.78
CA SER A 6 -18.35 -3.17 -9.85
C SER A 6 -19.55 -2.38 -9.33
N GLY A 7 -20.20 -2.89 -8.27
CA GLY A 7 -21.37 -2.24 -7.68
C GLY A 7 -21.07 -0.90 -7.00
N TYR A 8 -19.86 -0.73 -6.45
CA TYR A 8 -19.43 0.54 -5.87
C TYR A 8 -18.93 1.51 -6.95
N PHE A 9 -18.12 1.04 -7.89
CA PHE A 9 -17.36 1.90 -8.80
C PHE A 9 -18.28 2.57 -9.84
N ILE A 10 -19.31 1.87 -10.31
CA ILE A 10 -20.31 2.44 -11.25
C ILE A 10 -21.05 3.65 -10.63
N LYS A 11 -21.11 3.75 -9.31
CA LYS A 11 -21.88 4.79 -8.58
C LYS A 11 -21.04 5.97 -8.13
N HIS A 12 -19.73 5.95 -8.34
CA HIS A 12 -18.81 6.97 -7.84
C HIS A 12 -17.80 7.33 -8.93
N SER A 13 -17.48 8.61 -9.05
CA SER A 13 -16.31 9.06 -9.80
C SER A 13 -15.00 8.53 -9.18
N ALA A 14 -13.90 8.57 -9.93
CA ALA A 14 -12.59 8.19 -9.39
C ALA A 14 -12.21 9.05 -8.17
N SER A 15 -12.47 10.36 -8.26
CA SER A 15 -12.24 11.32 -7.16
C SER A 15 -13.01 10.92 -5.89
N GLU A 16 -14.31 10.63 -5.99
CA GLU A 16 -15.12 10.21 -4.85
C GLU A 16 -14.65 8.87 -4.26
N LEU A 17 -14.27 7.93 -5.12
CA LEU A 17 -13.70 6.65 -4.70
C LEU A 17 -12.39 6.86 -3.93
N LEU A 18 -11.45 7.62 -4.47
CA LEU A 18 -10.16 7.90 -3.84
C LEU A 18 -10.36 8.63 -2.50
N HIS A 19 -11.22 9.64 -2.47
CA HIS A 19 -11.56 10.35 -1.23
C HIS A 19 -12.10 9.39 -0.15
N ASN A 20 -13.10 8.58 -0.49
CA ASN A 20 -13.71 7.63 0.44
C ASN A 20 -12.72 6.55 0.90
N TYR A 21 -11.88 6.06 -0.01
CA TYR A 21 -10.85 5.06 0.29
C TYR A 21 -9.85 5.62 1.32
N PHE A 22 -9.28 6.80 1.07
CA PHE A 22 -8.30 7.38 1.99
C PHE A 22 -8.93 7.88 3.30
N LEU A 23 -10.21 8.29 3.30
CA LEU A 23 -10.95 8.55 4.54
C LEU A 23 -11.09 7.26 5.38
N ALA A 24 -11.28 6.11 4.75
CA ALA A 24 -11.28 4.82 5.44
C ALA A 24 -9.88 4.46 5.97
N ILE A 25 -8.82 4.72 5.20
CA ILE A 25 -7.43 4.55 5.65
C ILE A 25 -7.12 5.46 6.86
N GLU A 26 -7.60 6.69 6.87
CA GLU A 26 -7.45 7.60 8.01
C GLU A 26 -8.12 7.06 9.28
N LYS A 27 -9.37 6.56 9.16
CA LYS A 27 -10.09 5.91 10.26
C LYS A 27 -9.34 4.67 10.76
N LEU A 28 -8.83 3.88 9.83
CA LEU A 28 -8.03 2.69 10.11
C LEU A 28 -6.80 3.10 10.93
N ILE A 29 -5.97 4.02 10.45
CA ILE A 29 -4.78 4.54 11.16
C ILE A 29 -5.13 5.05 12.57
N ASN A 30 -6.25 5.75 12.73
CA ASN A 30 -6.68 6.24 14.04
C ASN A 30 -7.09 5.15 15.03
N SER A 31 -7.51 3.98 14.54
CA SER A 31 -7.88 2.85 15.42
C SER A 31 -6.71 2.24 16.17
N GLN A 32 -5.49 2.29 15.61
CA GLN A 32 -4.27 1.67 16.17
C GLN A 32 -4.39 0.17 16.47
N LEU A 33 -5.31 -0.53 15.79
CA LEU A 33 -5.60 -1.95 16.00
C LEU A 33 -4.63 -2.91 15.27
N PHE A 34 -3.69 -2.38 14.50
CA PHE A 34 -2.76 -3.13 13.65
C PHE A 34 -1.40 -2.43 13.62
N ASP A 35 -0.42 -3.08 12.98
CA ASP A 35 0.95 -2.60 12.92
C ASP A 35 1.41 -2.25 11.47
N SER A 36 0.73 -2.80 10.45
CA SER A 36 1.02 -2.53 9.04
C SER A 36 -0.25 -2.47 8.18
N ILE A 37 -0.32 -1.51 7.26
CA ILE A 37 -1.39 -1.42 6.25
C ILE A 37 -1.00 -2.27 5.03
N GLY A 38 -1.83 -3.26 4.71
CA GLY A 38 -1.65 -4.08 3.50
C GLY A 38 -1.95 -3.30 2.23
N HIS A 39 -1.19 -3.58 1.15
CA HIS A 39 -1.43 -3.13 -0.23
C HIS A 39 -2.18 -1.77 -0.36
N LEU A 40 -1.51 -0.68 0.03
CA LEU A 40 -2.13 0.63 0.30
C LEU A 40 -2.99 1.17 -0.85
N ASP A 41 -2.67 0.88 -2.11
CA ASP A 41 -3.40 1.33 -3.30
C ASP A 41 -4.07 0.17 -4.07
N VAL A 42 -4.52 -0.86 -3.36
CA VAL A 42 -5.20 -2.03 -3.95
C VAL A 42 -6.47 -1.67 -4.73
N TYR A 43 -7.05 -0.47 -4.53
CA TYR A 43 -8.18 0.01 -5.34
C TYR A 43 -7.84 -0.02 -6.85
N LYS A 44 -6.57 0.15 -7.24
CA LYS A 44 -6.10 0.06 -8.63
C LYS A 44 -6.37 -1.31 -9.26
N LYS A 45 -6.35 -2.38 -8.47
CA LYS A 45 -6.58 -3.77 -8.93
C LYS A 45 -7.84 -3.91 -9.77
N TYR A 46 -8.90 -3.21 -9.38
CA TYR A 46 -10.16 -3.21 -10.12
C TYR A 46 -10.45 -1.84 -10.75
N GLY A 47 -9.84 -0.76 -10.27
CA GLY A 47 -10.17 0.60 -10.66
C GLY A 47 -9.74 0.96 -12.08
N PHE A 48 -8.63 0.38 -12.57
CA PHE A 48 -8.17 0.62 -13.95
C PHE A 48 -9.25 0.28 -15.00
N GLY A 49 -10.04 -0.76 -14.78
CA GLY A 49 -11.11 -1.15 -15.71
C GLY A 49 -12.34 -0.22 -15.72
N PHE A 50 -12.42 0.74 -14.77
CA PHE A 50 -13.56 1.66 -14.63
C PHE A 50 -13.16 3.13 -14.85
N TYR A 51 -11.93 3.49 -14.46
CA TYR A 51 -11.46 4.87 -14.40
C TYR A 51 -10.20 5.12 -15.21
N GLU A 52 -9.64 4.08 -15.85
CA GLU A 52 -8.40 4.16 -16.61
C GLU A 52 -7.28 4.82 -15.77
N GLU A 53 -6.60 5.84 -16.31
CA GLU A 53 -5.50 6.54 -15.64
C GLU A 53 -5.96 7.47 -14.51
N GLU A 54 -7.25 7.84 -14.45
CA GLU A 54 -7.77 8.70 -13.38
C GLU A 54 -7.63 8.04 -11.99
N ILE A 55 -7.54 6.71 -11.94
CA ILE A 55 -7.30 5.99 -10.68
C ILE A 55 -5.92 6.28 -10.07
N ASN A 56 -4.97 6.80 -10.86
CA ASN A 56 -3.62 7.12 -10.40
C ASN A 56 -3.51 8.51 -9.76
N THR A 57 -4.53 9.36 -9.87
CA THR A 57 -4.47 10.77 -9.48
C THR A 57 -4.85 11.00 -8.02
N VAL A 58 -4.22 10.28 -7.10
CA VAL A 58 -4.40 10.53 -5.65
C VAL A 58 -3.96 11.96 -5.33
N PRO A 59 -4.80 12.81 -4.72
CA PRO A 59 -4.39 14.14 -4.31
C PRO A 59 -3.21 14.06 -3.33
N GLU A 60 -2.14 14.78 -3.65
CA GLU A 60 -0.88 14.79 -2.89
C GLU A 60 -1.09 15.11 -1.41
N GLU A 61 -1.95 16.08 -1.10
CA GLU A 61 -2.25 16.46 0.28
C GLU A 61 -2.84 15.31 1.10
N ILE A 62 -3.67 14.47 0.48
CA ILE A 62 -4.30 13.32 1.14
C ILE A 62 -3.22 12.29 1.46
N ILE A 63 -2.41 11.88 0.48
CA ILE A 63 -1.43 10.82 0.69
C ILE A 63 -0.30 11.26 1.65
N ARG A 64 0.14 12.53 1.57
CA ARG A 64 1.10 13.10 2.53
C ARG A 64 0.53 13.12 3.95
N LYS A 65 -0.74 13.49 4.12
CA LYS A 65 -1.44 13.44 5.42
C LYS A 65 -1.43 12.02 5.98
N ILE A 66 -1.78 11.03 5.16
CA ILE A 66 -1.77 9.61 5.56
C ILE A 66 -0.38 9.19 6.05
N PHE A 67 0.68 9.48 5.29
CA PHE A 67 2.03 9.10 5.70
C PHE A 67 2.54 9.82 6.94
N ARG A 68 2.20 11.10 7.11
CA ARG A 68 2.48 11.82 8.37
C ARG A 68 1.81 11.14 9.56
N MET A 69 0.53 10.77 9.44
CA MET A 69 -0.19 10.08 10.52
C MET A 69 0.40 8.70 10.81
N MET A 70 0.80 7.96 9.77
CA MET A 70 1.46 6.65 9.93
C MET A 70 2.79 6.80 10.68
N LYS A 71 3.60 7.81 10.33
CA LYS A 71 4.86 8.11 11.00
C LYS A 71 4.65 8.44 12.48
N GLU A 72 3.73 9.34 12.79
CA GLU A 72 3.40 9.74 14.17
C GLU A 72 2.95 8.56 15.03
N LYS A 73 2.14 7.67 14.45
CA LYS A 73 1.58 6.50 15.15
C LYS A 73 2.44 5.23 15.03
N LYS A 74 3.61 5.30 14.39
CA LYS A 74 4.54 4.18 14.17
C LYS A 74 3.89 2.98 13.46
N ILE A 75 3.08 3.27 12.46
CA ILE A 75 2.39 2.27 11.63
C ILE A 75 3.17 2.09 10.33
N ALA A 76 3.39 0.83 9.94
CA ALA A 76 4.04 0.50 8.69
C ALA A 76 3.06 0.45 7.50
N PHE A 77 3.56 0.45 6.27
CA PHE A 77 2.81 -0.04 5.11
C PHE A 77 3.53 -1.21 4.45
N GLU A 78 2.76 -2.06 3.78
CA GLU A 78 3.26 -3.25 3.09
C GLU A 78 3.66 -2.92 1.65
N ILE A 79 4.86 -3.33 1.26
CA ILE A 79 5.20 -3.58 -0.14
C ILE A 79 4.69 -4.99 -0.50
N ASN A 80 3.56 -5.03 -1.19
CA ASN A 80 2.89 -6.26 -1.58
C ASN A 80 3.29 -6.68 -2.99
N THR A 81 3.81 -7.90 -3.12
CA THR A 81 4.33 -8.42 -4.39
C THR A 81 3.25 -9.10 -5.24
N ALA A 82 2.04 -9.32 -4.72
CA ALA A 82 0.94 -9.86 -5.52
C ALA A 82 0.53 -8.93 -6.65
N GLY A 83 0.77 -7.62 -6.53
CA GLY A 83 0.55 -6.69 -7.62
C GLY A 83 1.32 -7.08 -8.90
N LEU A 84 2.53 -7.64 -8.80
CA LEU A 84 3.28 -8.14 -9.97
C LEU A 84 2.50 -9.20 -10.75
N ARG A 85 1.68 -10.00 -10.07
CA ARG A 85 0.84 -11.05 -10.66
C ARG A 85 -0.55 -10.56 -11.08
N ARG A 86 -0.97 -9.37 -10.63
CA ARG A 86 -2.33 -8.86 -10.80
C ARG A 86 -2.41 -7.67 -11.75
N ILE A 87 -1.48 -6.73 -11.64
CA ILE A 87 -1.44 -5.48 -12.41
C ILE A 87 -0.02 -5.15 -12.90
N ASN A 88 0.92 -6.11 -12.85
CA ASN A 88 2.30 -5.96 -13.29
C ASN A 88 3.09 -4.83 -12.58
N GLN A 89 2.76 -4.53 -11.31
CA GLN A 89 3.41 -3.52 -10.48
C GLN A 89 3.32 -3.90 -9.00
N PHE A 90 4.26 -3.49 -8.14
CA PHE A 90 4.07 -3.61 -6.69
C PHE A 90 2.92 -2.75 -6.18
N TYR A 91 2.33 -3.14 -5.05
CA TYR A 91 1.61 -2.18 -4.20
C TYR A 91 2.53 -1.77 -3.05
N PRO A 92 2.69 -0.48 -2.72
CA PRO A 92 2.15 0.64 -3.45
C PRO A 92 2.95 0.99 -4.73
N SER A 93 2.34 1.76 -5.62
CA SER A 93 2.99 2.29 -6.83
C SER A 93 4.19 3.21 -6.53
N PRO A 94 5.07 3.46 -7.52
CA PRO A 94 6.24 4.34 -7.38
C PRO A 94 5.91 5.72 -6.80
N SER A 95 4.87 6.39 -7.31
CA SER A 95 4.46 7.71 -6.81
C SER A 95 4.12 7.71 -5.31
N ILE A 96 3.51 6.64 -4.81
CA ILE A 96 3.18 6.51 -3.39
C ILE A 96 4.42 6.19 -2.56
N MET A 97 5.38 5.43 -3.11
CA MET A 97 6.69 5.21 -2.48
C MET A 97 7.49 6.50 -2.33
N GLU A 98 7.48 7.37 -3.36
CA GLU A 98 8.12 8.69 -3.34
C GLU A 98 7.54 9.55 -2.21
N TYR A 99 6.21 9.67 -2.12
CA TYR A 99 5.58 10.42 -1.04
C TYR A 99 5.89 9.85 0.35
N ALA A 100 5.99 8.52 0.50
CA ALA A 100 6.37 7.90 1.77
C ALA A 100 7.78 8.31 2.20
N GLN A 101 8.73 8.28 1.26
CA GLN A 101 10.12 8.69 1.47
C GLN A 101 10.19 10.18 1.85
N GLU A 102 9.47 11.04 1.13
CA GLU A 102 9.50 12.49 1.36
C GLU A 102 8.93 12.89 2.73
N GLN A 103 7.98 12.11 3.26
CA GLN A 103 7.47 12.30 4.63
C GLN A 103 8.40 11.69 5.69
N GLY A 104 9.49 11.03 5.28
CA GLY A 104 10.45 10.36 6.14
C GLY A 104 9.81 9.21 6.93
N LEU A 105 8.93 8.44 6.29
CA LEU A 105 8.41 7.19 6.83
C LEU A 105 9.45 6.09 6.57
N GLU A 106 9.81 5.33 7.60
CA GLU A 106 10.82 4.25 7.49
C GLU A 106 10.22 2.85 7.61
N LEU A 107 9.05 2.74 8.25
CA LEU A 107 8.43 1.48 8.59
C LEU A 107 7.74 0.87 7.36
N ILE A 108 8.43 -0.04 6.69
CA ILE A 108 7.86 -0.85 5.62
C ILE A 108 7.89 -2.34 5.97
N THR A 109 6.86 -3.06 5.57
CA THR A 109 6.81 -4.53 5.60
C THR A 109 6.78 -5.06 4.17
N VAL A 110 6.97 -6.36 4.00
CA VAL A 110 6.89 -7.00 2.68
C VAL A 110 6.06 -8.27 2.78
N GLY A 111 5.12 -8.45 1.86
CA GLY A 111 4.26 -9.62 1.80
C GLY A 111 4.00 -10.10 0.39
N SER A 112 3.93 -11.43 0.20
CA SER A 112 3.65 -12.02 -1.11
C SER A 112 2.18 -12.21 -1.44
N ASP A 113 1.32 -12.06 -0.41
CA ASP A 113 -0.13 -12.29 -0.46
C ASP A 113 -0.46 -13.61 -1.19
N ALA A 114 0.27 -14.66 -0.78
CA ALA A 114 0.20 -15.97 -1.37
C ALA A 114 -1.06 -16.70 -0.94
N HIS A 115 -1.88 -17.05 -1.91
CA HIS A 115 -3.07 -17.90 -1.73
C HIS A 115 -2.85 -19.34 -2.23
N ARG A 116 -1.63 -19.62 -2.70
CA ARG A 116 -1.16 -20.93 -3.15
C ARG A 116 0.31 -21.09 -2.77
N VAL A 117 0.77 -22.32 -2.59
CA VAL A 117 2.14 -22.61 -2.15
C VAL A 117 3.17 -22.07 -3.13
N GLU A 118 2.88 -22.10 -4.43
CA GLU A 118 3.79 -21.66 -5.48
C GLU A 118 4.00 -20.13 -5.50
N ASP A 119 3.10 -19.38 -4.86
CA ASP A 119 3.20 -17.93 -4.72
C ASP A 119 3.90 -17.50 -3.42
N LEU A 120 4.19 -18.44 -2.50
CA LEU A 120 4.82 -18.14 -1.23
C LEU A 120 6.22 -17.54 -1.45
N GLY A 121 6.43 -16.31 -0.95
CA GLY A 121 7.70 -15.61 -1.09
C GLY A 121 8.01 -15.11 -2.51
N LYS A 122 7.08 -15.28 -3.46
CA LYS A 122 7.27 -14.84 -4.85
C LYS A 122 7.41 -13.32 -4.89
N GLY A 123 8.48 -12.83 -5.51
CA GLY A 123 8.76 -11.40 -5.65
C GLY A 123 9.39 -10.72 -4.44
N ILE A 124 9.61 -11.39 -3.31
CA ILE A 124 10.15 -10.75 -2.08
C ILE A 124 11.55 -10.14 -2.31
N LYS A 125 12.43 -10.84 -3.03
CA LYS A 125 13.74 -10.28 -3.39
C LYS A 125 13.62 -9.04 -4.28
N GLN A 126 12.67 -9.06 -5.22
CA GLN A 126 12.44 -7.92 -6.11
C GLN A 126 11.87 -6.72 -5.35
N SER A 127 11.03 -6.94 -4.33
CA SER A 127 10.55 -5.84 -3.48
C SER A 127 11.64 -5.21 -2.63
N PHE A 128 12.73 -5.90 -2.31
CA PHE A 128 13.87 -5.28 -1.62
C PHE A 128 14.60 -4.31 -2.54
N GLU A 129 14.85 -4.69 -3.79
CA GLU A 129 15.44 -3.79 -4.78
C GLU A 129 14.50 -2.60 -5.08
N TYR A 130 13.20 -2.86 -5.15
CA TYR A 130 12.18 -1.81 -5.23
C TYR A 130 12.22 -0.87 -4.03
N ALA A 131 12.28 -1.38 -2.80
CA ALA A 131 12.39 -0.55 -1.60
C ALA A 131 13.66 0.32 -1.60
N LYS A 132 14.81 -0.27 -1.95
CA LYS A 132 16.09 0.42 -2.06
C LYS A 132 16.07 1.54 -3.08
N SER A 133 15.38 1.38 -4.21
CA SER A 133 15.30 2.43 -5.22
C SER A 133 14.58 3.69 -4.74
N PHE A 134 13.80 3.61 -3.66
CA PHE A 134 13.19 4.76 -2.97
C PHE A 134 13.89 5.10 -1.65
N GLY A 135 15.11 4.60 -1.41
CA GLY A 135 15.89 4.96 -0.23
C GLY A 135 15.54 4.23 1.07
N PHE A 136 14.76 3.15 1.02
CA PHE A 136 14.52 2.29 2.19
C PHE A 136 15.66 1.26 2.33
N ASP A 137 16.34 1.28 3.48
CA ASP A 137 17.51 0.42 3.77
C ASP A 137 17.16 -0.86 4.57
N ALA A 138 15.90 -1.00 4.95
CA ALA A 138 15.42 -2.06 5.79
C ALA A 138 13.92 -2.29 5.62
N VAL A 139 13.52 -3.49 6.03
CA VAL A 139 12.12 -3.88 6.20
C VAL A 139 11.89 -4.31 7.64
N TYR A 140 10.63 -4.38 8.05
CA TYR A 140 10.25 -4.70 9.40
C TYR A 140 9.37 -5.95 9.45
N GLY A 141 9.71 -6.85 10.37
CA GLY A 141 8.83 -7.92 10.82
C GLY A 141 8.17 -7.55 12.15
N PHE A 142 6.99 -8.09 12.44
CA PHE A 142 6.29 -7.86 13.70
C PHE A 142 6.07 -9.17 14.45
N GLY A 143 6.53 -9.23 15.71
CA GLY A 143 6.29 -10.34 16.62
C GLY A 143 5.66 -9.81 17.90
N LYS A 144 4.48 -10.31 18.29
CA LYS A 144 3.70 -9.77 19.43
C LYS A 144 3.54 -8.24 19.35
N ARG A 145 3.28 -7.71 18.15
CA ARG A 145 3.18 -6.28 17.81
C ARG A 145 4.46 -5.46 18.05
N LYS A 146 5.62 -6.10 18.20
CA LYS A 146 6.92 -5.43 18.31
C LYS A 146 7.67 -5.52 16.98
N ALA A 147 8.06 -4.36 16.46
CA ALA A 147 8.80 -4.25 15.21
C ALA A 147 10.24 -4.75 15.37
N THR A 148 10.72 -5.52 14.39
CA THR A 148 12.10 -5.98 14.27
C THR A 148 12.64 -5.51 12.93
N LYS A 149 13.69 -4.69 12.95
CA LYS A 149 14.35 -4.16 11.75
C LYS A 149 15.20 -5.28 11.12
N ILE A 150 15.05 -5.46 9.81
CA ILE A 150 15.81 -6.40 8.98
C ILE A 150 16.44 -5.59 7.86
N LYS A 151 17.77 -5.48 7.85
CA LYS A 151 18.50 -4.75 6.80
C LYS A 151 18.36 -5.50 5.48
N ILE A 152 18.14 -4.76 4.38
CA ILE A 152 18.00 -5.33 3.02
C ILE A 152 19.07 -4.82 2.07
#